data_AF-X0UZD7-F1
#
_entry.id   AF-X0UZD7-F1
#
_cell.length_a   1.000
_cell.length_b   1.000
_cell.length_c   1.000
_cell.angle_alpha   90.00
_cell.angle_beta   90.00
_cell.angle_gamma   90.00
#
_symmetry.space_group_name_H-M   'P 1'
#
loop_
_entity.id
_entity.type
_entity.pdbx_description
1 polymer ?
#
loop_
_entity_poly.entity_id
_entity_poly.type
_entity_poly.pdbx_seq_one_letter_code
_entity_poly.pdbx_strand_id
1 'polypeptide(L)'
;MKRIILALLIIAAITSIAQAKVDLVTLPKRDMVQLTIYNSADMTLVRESRNLTLKQGKNKLQFSWANTLIDPTSLEMLPRANADKIDIADLTYPPRVRNLGLWNIKSSVAGKVPVEITYLTSGLSWRAFYMGTLTEDEEAMRLQGYVRVTNNSGEDYENARTRLIVGKVHILDQIAELARRQYPYGRPG
;
A
#
# COMPACT_ATOMS: atom_id res chain seq x y z
N MET A 1 -30.87 -54.46 -10.38
CA MET A 1 -30.65 -53.21 -11.14
C MET A 1 -31.03 -51.93 -10.37
N LYS A 2 -32.12 -51.88 -9.58
CA LYS A 2 -32.49 -50.69 -8.78
C LYS A 2 -31.51 -50.30 -7.64
N ARG A 3 -30.74 -51.26 -7.09
CA ARG A 3 -29.79 -51.01 -6.00
C ARG A 3 -28.46 -50.37 -6.46
N ILE A 4 -28.10 -50.51 -7.74
CA ILE A 4 -26.87 -49.92 -8.30
C ILE A 4 -27.10 -48.43 -8.63
N ILE A 5 -28.32 -48.07 -9.04
CA ILE A 5 -28.71 -46.68 -9.32
C ILE A 5 -28.70 -45.83 -8.03
N LEU A 6 -29.09 -46.42 -6.89
CA LEU A 6 -29.07 -45.73 -5.60
C LEU A 6 -27.65 -45.44 -5.09
N ALA A 7 -26.69 -46.31 -5.40
CA ALA A 7 -25.29 -46.13 -5.01
C ALA A 7 -24.59 -45.03 -5.82
N LEU A 8 -24.93 -44.87 -7.10
CA LEU A 8 -24.38 -43.80 -7.95
C LEU A 8 -24.94 -42.41 -7.58
N LEU A 9 -26.19 -42.33 -7.10
CA LEU A 9 -26.80 -41.07 -6.64
C LEU A 9 -26.21 -40.55 -5.33
N ILE A 10 -25.68 -41.43 -4.48
CA ILE A 10 -25.03 -41.05 -3.21
C ILE A 10 -23.59 -40.56 -3.45
N ILE A 11 -22.88 -41.09 -4.46
CA ILE A 11 -21.53 -40.64 -4.81
C ILE A 11 -21.56 -39.26 -5.49
N ALA A 12 -22.60 -38.94 -6.25
CA ALA A 12 -22.77 -37.62 -6.88
C ALA A 12 -23.08 -36.48 -5.88
N ALA A 13 -23.47 -36.81 -4.64
CA ALA A 13 -23.77 -35.80 -3.61
C ALA A 13 -22.53 -35.34 -2.82
N ILE A 14 -21.36 -35.97 -3.00
CA ILE A 14 -20.14 -35.67 -2.23
C ILE A 14 -19.22 -34.67 -2.97
N THR A 15 -19.48 -34.36 -4.23
CA THR A 15 -18.77 -33.27 -4.92
C THR A 15 -19.40 -31.91 -4.62
N SER A 16 -19.62 -31.61 -3.34
CA SER A 16 -19.78 -30.23 -2.89
C SER A 16 -18.44 -29.53 -3.09
N ILE A 17 -18.32 -28.82 -4.21
CA ILE A 17 -17.22 -27.89 -4.48
C ILE A 17 -17.12 -27.00 -3.24
N ALA A 18 -16.05 -27.21 -2.46
CA ALA A 18 -15.72 -26.38 -1.31
C ALA A 18 -15.64 -24.93 -1.81
N GLN A 19 -16.67 -24.13 -1.51
CA GLN A 19 -16.60 -22.70 -1.71
C GLN A 19 -15.52 -22.19 -0.78
N ALA A 20 -14.37 -21.83 -1.36
CA ALA A 20 -13.25 -21.28 -0.62
C ALA A 20 -13.76 -20.09 0.21
N LYS A 21 -13.80 -20.28 1.53
CA LYS A 21 -14.14 -19.24 2.49
C LYS A 21 -13.13 -18.11 2.29
N VAL A 22 -13.60 -16.99 1.76
CA VAL A 22 -12.80 -15.77 1.59
C VAL A 22 -12.63 -15.18 2.99
N ASP A 23 -11.55 -15.55 3.68
CA ASP A 23 -11.22 -14.92 4.96
C ASP A 23 -10.64 -13.53 4.68
N LEU A 24 -11.40 -12.52 5.11
CA LEU A 24 -10.99 -11.12 5.08
C LEU A 24 -9.98 -10.91 6.20
N VAL A 25 -8.69 -10.88 5.87
CA VAL A 25 -7.63 -10.63 6.85
C VAL A 25 -7.51 -9.12 7.04
N THR A 26 -7.70 -8.67 8.29
CA THR A 26 -7.35 -7.30 8.68
C THR A 26 -5.85 -7.10 8.49
N LEU A 27 -5.46 -6.01 7.83
CA LEU A 27 -4.06 -5.74 7.55
C LEU A 27 -3.26 -5.67 8.87
N PRO A 28 -2.13 -6.41 8.96
CA PRO A 28 -1.26 -6.32 10.12
C PRO A 28 -0.58 -4.95 10.18
N LYS A 29 0.00 -4.65 11.36
CA LYS A 29 0.84 -3.47 11.55
C LYS A 29 2.00 -3.47 10.54
N ARG A 30 2.48 -2.26 10.23
CA ARG A 30 3.63 -2.03 9.36
C ARG A 30 4.90 -2.41 10.11
N ASP A 31 5.77 -3.18 9.46
CA ASP A 31 7.10 -3.53 10.01
C ASP A 31 8.12 -2.43 9.72
N MET A 32 8.03 -1.81 8.54
CA MET A 32 8.87 -0.69 8.14
C MET A 32 8.06 0.27 7.27
N VAL A 33 8.34 1.56 7.41
CA VAL A 33 7.83 2.62 6.54
C VAL A 33 8.98 3.50 6.09
N GLN A 34 9.01 3.82 4.80
CA GLN A 34 9.88 4.82 4.23
C GLN A 34 9.05 5.84 3.45
N LEU A 35 9.28 7.12 3.74
CA LEU A 35 8.66 8.25 3.06
C LEU A 35 9.71 8.94 2.20
N THR A 36 9.45 9.12 0.92
CA THR A 36 10.27 9.95 0.04
C THR A 36 9.46 11.15 -0.41
N ILE A 37 9.77 12.32 0.16
CA ILE A 37 8.93 13.54 0.05
C ILE A 37 9.48 14.46 -1.03
N TYR A 38 8.64 14.78 -2.02
CA TYR A 38 8.91 15.69 -3.13
C TYR A 38 8.07 16.96 -3.01
N ASN A 39 8.70 18.06 -2.58
CA ASN A 39 7.99 19.32 -2.39
C ASN A 39 7.42 19.94 -3.67
N SER A 40 8.01 19.64 -4.84
CA SER A 40 7.64 20.32 -6.09
C SER A 40 6.23 20.02 -6.59
N ALA A 41 5.61 18.94 -6.11
CA ALA A 41 4.36 18.41 -6.67
C ALA A 41 3.37 17.87 -5.61
N ASP A 42 3.53 18.23 -4.33
CA ASP A 42 2.77 17.65 -3.20
C ASP A 42 2.66 16.11 -3.31
N MET A 43 3.82 15.48 -3.52
CA MET A 43 3.93 14.06 -3.82
C MET A 43 4.90 13.41 -2.85
N THR A 44 4.45 12.34 -2.21
CA THR A 44 5.29 11.49 -1.37
C THR A 44 5.16 10.05 -1.81
N LEU A 45 6.28 9.41 -2.11
CA LEU A 45 6.34 7.97 -2.33
C LEU A 45 6.46 7.28 -0.98
N VAL A 46 5.45 6.49 -0.64
CA VAL A 46 5.45 5.63 0.53
C VAL A 46 5.81 4.23 0.11
N ARG A 47 6.80 3.66 0.81
CA ARG A 47 7.14 2.24 0.72
C ARG A 47 7.00 1.67 2.12
N GLU A 48 6.12 0.70 2.29
CA GLU A 48 5.91 0.02 3.56
C GLU A 48 6.10 -1.48 3.40
N SER A 49 6.53 -2.15 4.46
CA SER A 49 6.62 -3.61 4.51
C SER A 49 5.70 -4.18 5.57
N ARG A 50 5.06 -5.31 5.24
CA ARG A 50 4.13 -6.03 6.11
C ARG A 50 4.30 -7.53 5.95
N ASN A 51 4.11 -8.28 7.03
CA ASN A 51 4.02 -9.73 6.98
C ASN A 51 2.57 -10.21 6.82
N LEU A 52 2.14 -10.51 5.59
CA LEU A 52 0.81 -11.03 5.31
C LEU A 52 0.72 -12.52 5.62
N THR A 53 -0.37 -12.95 6.26
CA THR A 53 -0.65 -14.38 6.42
C THR A 53 -1.49 -14.86 5.24
N LEU A 54 -0.89 -15.63 4.35
CA LEU A 54 -1.55 -16.19 3.18
C LEU A 54 -1.90 -17.66 3.41
N LYS A 55 -3.02 -18.08 2.84
CA LYS A 55 -3.35 -19.50 2.67
C LYS A 55 -2.93 -19.95 1.28
N GLN A 56 -2.66 -21.24 1.15
CA GLN A 56 -2.51 -21.85 -0.17
C GLN A 56 -3.84 -21.72 -0.94
N GLY A 57 -3.77 -21.32 -2.21
CA GLY A 57 -4.92 -21.02 -3.07
C GLY A 57 -5.21 -19.53 -3.18
N LYS A 58 -6.50 -19.20 -3.32
CA LYS A 58 -6.98 -17.81 -3.50
C LYS A 58 -7.14 -17.12 -2.15
N ASN A 59 -6.61 -15.90 -2.07
CA ASN A 59 -6.72 -15.00 -0.93
C ASN A 59 -7.30 -13.67 -1.41
N LYS A 60 -8.09 -13.00 -0.58
CA LYS A 60 -8.49 -11.62 -0.81
C LYS A 60 -8.01 -10.76 0.34
N LEU A 61 -7.24 -9.73 0.04
CA LEU A 61 -6.75 -8.78 1.02
C LEU A 61 -7.44 -7.44 0.82
N GLN A 62 -7.98 -6.89 1.90
CA GLN A 62 -8.59 -5.58 1.89
C GLN A 62 -7.58 -4.53 2.35
N PHE A 63 -7.34 -3.53 1.51
CA PHE A 63 -6.52 -2.37 1.83
C PHE A 63 -7.41 -1.12 1.89
N SER A 64 -7.51 -0.53 3.07
CA SER A 64 -8.28 0.69 3.31
C SER A 64 -7.35 1.83 3.69
N TRP A 65 -7.65 3.01 3.16
CA TRP A 65 -6.96 4.26 3.46
C TRP A 65 -7.96 5.36 3.77
N ALA A 66 -9.01 5.00 4.51
CA ALA A 66 -10.03 5.95 4.92
C ALA A 66 -9.36 7.14 5.63
N ASN A 67 -9.67 8.36 5.17
CA ASN A 67 -9.12 9.63 5.63
C ASN A 67 -7.65 9.90 5.28
N THR A 68 -7.00 9.05 4.48
CA THR A 68 -5.65 9.32 3.96
C THR A 68 -5.70 9.78 2.50
N LEU A 69 -4.83 10.72 2.14
CA LEU A 69 -4.69 11.24 0.77
C LEU A 69 -3.81 10.31 -0.10
N ILE A 70 -4.19 9.04 -0.24
CA ILE A 70 -3.50 8.08 -1.14
C ILE A 70 -4.10 8.17 -2.55
N ASP A 71 -3.24 8.25 -3.57
CA ASP A 71 -3.67 8.00 -4.95
C ASP A 71 -3.87 6.49 -5.17
N PRO A 72 -5.11 6.01 -5.33
CA PRO A 72 -5.37 4.59 -5.51
C PRO A 72 -4.69 4.02 -6.76
N THR A 73 -4.54 4.81 -7.82
CA THR A 73 -3.99 4.30 -9.08
C THR A 73 -2.50 3.98 -9.02
N SER A 74 -1.83 4.41 -7.94
CA SER A 74 -0.42 4.16 -7.66
C SER A 74 -0.16 2.95 -6.74
N LEU A 75 -1.20 2.28 -6.24
CA LEU A 75 -1.06 1.15 -5.31
C LEU A 75 -0.42 -0.07 -5.98
N GLU A 76 0.72 -0.49 -5.46
CA GLU A 76 1.45 -1.67 -5.88
C GLU A 76 1.83 -2.52 -4.66
N MET A 77 1.91 -3.83 -4.82
CA MET A 77 2.43 -4.74 -3.81
C MET A 77 3.30 -5.78 -4.48
N LEU A 78 4.43 -6.07 -3.83
CA LEU A 78 5.40 -7.03 -4.28
C LEU A 78 5.73 -8.00 -3.15
N PRO A 79 5.57 -9.31 -3.34
CA PRO A 79 6.07 -10.31 -2.40
C PRO A 79 7.61 -10.21 -2.29
N ARG A 80 8.13 -10.17 -1.07
CA ARG A 80 9.58 -10.10 -0.79
C ARG A 80 10.20 -11.48 -0.56
N ALA A 81 9.38 -12.52 -0.41
CA ALA A 81 9.80 -13.92 -0.33
C ALA A 81 8.80 -14.80 -1.09
N ASN A 82 9.30 -15.90 -1.68
CA ASN A 82 8.49 -16.83 -2.49
C ASN A 82 7.73 -16.13 -3.64
N ALA A 83 8.33 -15.10 -4.25
CA ALA A 83 7.69 -14.31 -5.31
C ALA A 83 7.34 -15.16 -6.54
N ASP A 84 8.10 -16.22 -6.80
CA ASP A 84 7.83 -17.24 -7.83
C ASP A 84 6.57 -18.08 -7.55
N LYS A 85 6.08 -18.07 -6.31
CA LYS A 85 4.94 -18.88 -5.83
C LYS A 85 3.73 -18.03 -5.44
N ILE A 86 3.82 -16.71 -5.58
CA ILE A 86 2.78 -15.78 -5.15
C ILE A 86 2.47 -14.87 -6.32
N ASP A 87 1.27 -15.07 -6.85
CA ASP A 87 0.73 -14.33 -7.97
C ASP A 87 -0.25 -13.28 -7.46
N ILE A 88 0.07 -12.02 -7.73
CA ILE A 88 -0.85 -10.90 -7.53
C ILE A 88 -1.70 -10.81 -8.79
N ALA A 89 -2.93 -11.29 -8.71
CA ALA A 89 -3.79 -11.36 -9.88
C ALA A 89 -4.30 -9.97 -10.30
N ASP A 90 -4.87 -9.22 -9.36
CA ASP A 90 -5.40 -7.88 -9.62
C ASP A 90 -5.64 -7.08 -8.32
N LEU A 91 -5.83 -5.77 -8.51
CA LEU A 91 -6.37 -4.84 -7.53
C LEU A 91 -7.71 -4.31 -8.05
N THR A 92 -8.79 -4.68 -7.38
CA THR A 92 -10.15 -4.26 -7.73
C THR A 92 -10.68 -3.23 -6.73
N TYR A 93 -11.44 -2.25 -7.22
CA TYR A 93 -12.10 -1.22 -6.39
C TYR A 93 -13.60 -1.48 -6.34
N PRO A 94 -14.17 -1.90 -5.19
CA PRO A 94 -15.59 -2.20 -5.10
C PRO A 94 -16.48 -0.99 -5.41
N PRO A 95 -17.58 -1.17 -6.16
CA PRO A 95 -18.52 -0.09 -6.41
C PRO A 95 -19.16 0.36 -5.10
N ARG A 96 -19.42 1.67 -4.96
CA ARG A 96 -20.07 2.32 -3.80
C ARG A 96 -19.24 2.35 -2.52
N VAL A 97 -18.02 1.82 -2.51
CA VAL A 97 -17.10 1.95 -1.37
C VAL A 97 -15.93 2.84 -1.80
N ARG A 98 -15.66 3.89 -1.01
CA ARG A 98 -14.50 4.77 -1.23
C ARG A 98 -13.32 4.30 -0.41
N ASN A 99 -12.12 4.63 -0.87
CA ASN A 99 -10.87 4.43 -0.13
C ASN A 99 -10.62 2.98 0.28
N LEU A 100 -10.99 2.05 -0.61
CA LEU A 100 -10.87 0.61 -0.42
C LEU A 100 -10.45 -0.09 -1.70
N GLY A 101 -9.37 -0.87 -1.61
CA GLY A 101 -8.88 -1.75 -2.67
C GLY A 101 -8.92 -3.19 -2.19
N LEU A 102 -9.34 -4.09 -3.08
CA LEU A 102 -9.32 -5.53 -2.87
C LEU A 102 -8.25 -6.15 -3.75
N TRP A 103 -7.22 -6.67 -3.10
CA TRP A 103 -6.15 -7.44 -3.73
C TRP A 103 -6.56 -8.89 -3.85
N ASN A 104 -6.63 -9.40 -5.09
CA ASN A 104 -6.82 -10.82 -5.35
C ASN A 104 -5.45 -11.49 -5.50
N ILE A 105 -5.12 -12.40 -4.60
CA ILE A 105 -3.79 -13.02 -4.50
C ILE A 105 -3.93 -14.53 -4.62
N LYS A 106 -3.14 -15.16 -5.48
CA LYS A 106 -3.05 -16.63 -5.58
C LYS A 106 -1.69 -17.07 -5.06
N SER A 107 -1.69 -17.91 -4.02
CA SER A 107 -0.45 -18.41 -3.41
C SER A 107 -0.35 -19.92 -3.54
N SER A 108 0.81 -20.42 -3.93
CA SER A 108 1.13 -21.86 -3.90
C SER A 108 1.66 -22.30 -2.53
N VAL A 109 1.81 -21.38 -1.58
CA VAL A 109 2.31 -21.62 -0.23
C VAL A 109 1.33 -21.10 0.82
N ALA A 110 1.41 -21.61 2.04
CA ALA A 110 0.70 -21.08 3.19
C ALA A 110 1.70 -20.54 4.22
N GLY A 111 1.31 -19.52 4.98
CA GLY A 111 2.11 -18.95 6.06
C GLY A 111 2.32 -17.45 5.94
N LYS A 112 3.24 -16.93 6.75
CA LYS A 112 3.61 -15.51 6.75
C LYS A 112 4.53 -15.21 5.56
N VAL A 113 4.17 -14.21 4.79
CA VAL A 113 4.91 -13.73 3.63
C VAL A 113 5.19 -12.24 3.83
N PRO A 114 6.46 -11.82 3.87
CA PRO A 114 6.79 -10.40 3.82
C PRO A 114 6.42 -9.86 2.43
N VAL A 115 5.65 -8.79 2.40
CA VAL A 115 5.33 -8.02 1.20
C VAL A 115 5.79 -6.59 1.38
N GLU A 116 6.02 -5.93 0.26
CA GLU A 116 6.18 -4.49 0.18
C GLU A 116 4.93 -3.92 -0.48
N ILE A 117 4.34 -2.86 0.09
CA ILE A 117 3.28 -2.07 -0.53
C ILE A 117 3.86 -0.69 -0.84
N THR A 118 3.70 -0.24 -2.07
CA THR A 118 4.15 1.08 -2.52
C THR A 118 2.95 1.88 -3.02
N TYR A 119 2.91 3.17 -2.69
CA TYR A 119 1.87 4.08 -3.16
C TYR A 119 2.34 5.54 -3.07
N LEU A 120 1.66 6.40 -3.82
CA LEU A 120 1.80 7.85 -3.76
C LEU A 120 0.74 8.43 -2.81
N THR A 121 1.16 9.39 -2.01
CA THR A 121 0.28 10.16 -1.13
C THR A 121 0.62 11.65 -1.21
N SER A 122 -0.38 12.49 -0.96
CA SER A 122 -0.22 13.94 -0.86
C SER A 122 -0.36 14.43 0.59
N GLY A 123 -0.06 15.70 0.83
CA GLY A 123 -0.21 16.33 2.15
C GLY A 123 1.04 16.27 3.03
N LEU A 124 2.18 15.76 2.53
CA LEU A 124 3.45 15.87 3.22
C LEU A 124 4.36 16.88 2.54
N SER A 125 4.98 17.74 3.33
CA SER A 125 5.98 18.71 2.86
C SER A 125 7.14 18.79 3.83
N TRP A 126 8.29 19.27 3.35
CA TRP A 126 9.46 19.49 4.19
C TRP A 126 10.11 20.85 3.90
N ARG A 127 10.85 21.39 4.88
CA ARG A 127 11.70 22.57 4.71
C ARG A 127 12.98 22.40 5.51
N ALA A 128 14.11 22.77 4.93
CA ALA A 128 15.38 22.90 5.63
C ALA A 128 15.58 24.34 6.12
N PHE A 129 16.15 24.47 7.30
CA PHE A 129 16.60 25.71 7.91
C PHE A 129 18.07 25.56 8.23
N TYR A 130 18.86 26.58 7.92
CA TYR A 130 20.29 26.62 8.21
C TYR A 130 20.57 27.81 9.12
N MET A 131 21.35 27.59 10.16
CA MET A 131 21.79 28.63 11.10
C MET A 131 23.31 28.63 11.12
N GLY A 132 23.90 29.75 10.72
CA GLY A 132 25.33 30.00 10.79
C GLY A 132 25.63 30.92 11.96
N THR A 133 26.60 30.54 12.80
CA THR A 133 27.14 31.40 13.85
C THR A 133 28.63 31.57 13.59
N LEU A 134 29.05 32.81 13.31
CA LEU A 134 30.46 33.17 13.14
C LEU A 134 31.13 33.38 14.49
N THR A 135 32.44 33.14 14.55
CA THR A 135 33.30 33.59 15.64
C THR A 135 33.48 35.10 15.60
N GLU A 136 33.88 35.69 16.73
CA GLU A 136 34.07 37.15 16.85
C GLU A 136 35.15 37.70 15.91
N ASP A 137 36.16 36.88 15.61
CA ASP A 137 37.22 37.16 14.65
C ASP A 137 36.83 36.87 13.18
N GLU A 138 35.61 36.39 12.94
CA GLU A 138 35.07 35.99 11.63
C GLU A 138 35.86 34.89 10.89
N GLU A 139 36.82 34.22 11.55
CA GLU A 139 37.67 33.20 10.90
C GLU A 139 37.01 31.82 10.83
N ALA A 140 36.02 31.53 11.69
CA ALA A 140 35.32 30.26 11.71
C ALA A 140 33.79 30.43 11.76
N MET A 141 33.07 29.50 11.11
CA MET A 141 31.60 29.45 11.13
C MET A 141 31.12 28.08 11.62
N ARG A 142 30.25 28.08 12.63
CA ARG A 142 29.44 26.92 13.00
C ARG A 142 28.15 26.93 12.19
N LEU A 143 28.00 25.96 11.28
CA LEU A 143 26.77 25.77 10.52
C LEU A 143 25.94 24.62 11.10
N GLN A 144 24.67 24.90 11.43
CA GLN A 144 23.69 23.91 11.87
C GLN A 144 22.53 23.84 10.89
N GLY A 145 22.06 22.63 10.59
CA GLY A 145 20.92 22.39 9.71
C GLY A 145 19.79 21.68 10.46
N TYR A 146 18.56 22.15 10.27
CA TYR A 146 17.34 21.53 10.78
C TYR A 146 16.38 21.26 9.63
N VAL A 147 15.66 20.14 9.71
CA VAL A 147 14.55 19.86 8.79
C VAL A 147 13.26 19.86 9.59
N ARG A 148 12.25 20.54 9.08
CA ARG A 148 10.87 20.39 9.49
C ARG A 148 10.09 19.63 8.43
N VAL A 149 9.43 18.55 8.84
CA VAL A 149 8.42 17.85 8.03
C VAL A 149 7.04 18.20 8.58
N THR A 150 6.11 18.54 7.69
CA THR A 150 4.70 18.77 8.03
C THR A 150 3.89 17.65 7.41
N ASN A 151 3.08 16.96 8.22
CA ASN A 151 2.21 15.89 7.77
C ASN A 151 0.74 16.31 7.89
N ASN A 152 0.08 16.45 6.75
CA ASN A 152 -1.36 16.66 6.59
C ASN A 152 -1.97 15.58 5.67
N SER A 153 -1.32 14.40 5.56
CA SER A 153 -1.82 13.32 4.69
C SER A 153 -3.04 12.61 5.26
N GLY A 154 -3.30 12.76 6.56
CA GLY A 154 -4.36 12.07 7.30
C GLY A 154 -3.97 10.68 7.82
N GLU A 155 -2.68 10.32 7.76
CA GLU A 155 -2.15 9.07 8.30
C GLU A 155 -0.89 9.32 9.14
N ASP A 156 -0.79 8.63 10.27
CA ASP A 156 0.42 8.60 11.08
C ASP A 156 1.43 7.57 10.55
N TYR A 157 2.64 8.03 10.26
CA TYR A 157 3.75 7.19 9.80
C TYR A 157 4.75 6.97 10.93
N GLU A 158 4.39 6.12 11.89
CA GLU A 158 5.23 5.79 13.05
C GLU A 158 6.60 5.25 12.61
N ASN A 159 7.67 5.77 13.24
CA ASN A 159 9.06 5.34 13.01
C ASN A 159 9.50 5.36 11.53
N ALA A 160 8.88 6.22 10.73
CA ALA A 160 9.17 6.26 9.30
C ALA A 160 10.58 6.79 9.01
N ARG A 161 11.27 6.10 8.09
CA ARG A 161 12.51 6.58 7.51
C ARG A 161 12.17 7.65 6.46
N THR A 162 12.62 8.87 6.66
CA THR A 162 12.34 9.98 5.73
C THR A 162 13.49 10.23 4.77
N ARG A 163 13.18 10.34 3.48
CA ARG A 163 14.06 10.83 2.42
C ARG A 163 13.46 12.11 1.87
N LEU A 164 14.29 13.14 1.74
CA LEU A 164 13.86 14.48 1.37
C LEU A 164 14.51 14.82 0.04
N ILE A 165 13.69 15.04 -0.99
CA ILE A 165 14.19 15.25 -2.33
C ILE A 165 14.05 16.71 -2.72
N VAL A 166 15.15 17.27 -3.24
CA VAL A 166 15.21 18.59 -3.86
C VAL A 166 15.13 18.43 -5.37
N GLY A 167 14.46 19.36 -6.03
CA GLY A 167 14.32 19.38 -7.49
C GLY A 167 12.86 19.47 -7.91
N LYS A 168 12.65 19.57 -9.22
CA LYS A 168 11.32 19.64 -9.83
C LYS A 168 11.01 18.32 -10.51
N VAL A 169 10.01 17.61 -9.99
CA VAL A 169 9.46 16.44 -10.67
C VAL A 169 8.60 16.92 -11.85
N HIS A 170 8.76 16.29 -13.01
CA HIS A 170 7.86 16.47 -14.13
C HIS A 170 6.78 15.40 -14.08
N ILE A 171 5.59 15.77 -13.60
CA ILE A 171 4.42 14.92 -13.53
C ILE A 171 3.25 15.65 -14.19
N LEU A 172 2.40 14.90 -14.91
CA LEU A 172 1.23 15.47 -15.58
C LEU A 172 0.01 15.50 -14.64
N ASP A 173 -0.16 14.45 -13.84
CA ASP A 173 -1.25 14.33 -12.88
C ASP A 173 -0.85 14.81 -11.48
N GLN A 174 -1.79 15.43 -10.77
CA GLN A 174 -1.58 15.87 -9.39
C GLN A 174 -2.07 14.81 -8.41
N ILE A 175 -1.17 14.29 -7.57
CA ILE A 175 -1.51 13.24 -6.59
C ILE A 175 -2.63 13.69 -5.64
N ALA A 176 -2.62 14.96 -5.24
CA ALA A 176 -3.68 15.55 -4.41
C ALA A 176 -5.07 15.54 -5.06
N GLU A 177 -5.14 15.60 -6.40
CA GLU A 177 -6.41 15.44 -7.14
C GLU A 177 -6.79 13.97 -7.25
N LEU A 178 -5.84 13.11 -7.65
CA LEU A 178 -6.05 11.66 -7.78
C LEU A 178 -6.57 11.04 -6.47
N ALA A 179 -5.98 11.43 -5.34
CA ALA A 179 -6.35 10.95 -4.01
C ALA A 179 -7.77 11.35 -3.57
N ARG A 180 -8.37 12.38 -4.18
CA ARG A 180 -9.71 12.87 -3.84
C ARG A 180 -10.78 12.44 -4.84
N ARG A 181 -10.41 11.73 -5.92
CA ARG A 181 -11.36 11.27 -6.93
C ARG A 181 -12.36 10.30 -6.32
N GLN A 182 -13.62 10.40 -6.77
CA GLN A 182 -14.64 9.41 -6.41
C GLN A 182 -14.32 8.02 -6.97
N TYR A 183 -13.78 7.97 -8.19
CA TYR A 183 -13.37 6.74 -8.86
C TYR A 183 -11.89 6.80 -9.22
N PRO A 184 -11.08 5.77 -8.88
CA PRO A 184 -9.65 5.75 -9.15
C PRO A 184 -9.28 6.12 -10.60
N TYR A 185 -9.94 5.49 -11.57
CA TYR A 185 -9.67 5.70 -13.00
C TYR A 185 -10.66 6.67 -13.69
N GLY A 186 -11.33 7.53 -12.93
CA GLY A 186 -12.26 8.53 -13.48
C GLY A 186 -13.58 7.95 -14.05
N ARG A 187 -13.81 6.64 -13.93
CA ARG A 187 -15.03 5.96 -14.36
C ARG A 187 -15.48 4.92 -13.31
N PRO A 188 -16.78 4.67 -13.14
CA PRO A 188 -17.26 3.55 -12.34
C PRO A 188 -16.71 2.24 -12.94
N GLY A 189 -16.19 1.37 -12.06
CA GLY A 189 -15.70 0.04 -12.40
C GLY A 189 -16.80 -0.99 -12.54
#